data_AF-A0A7S2UZK5-F1
#
_entry.id   AF-A0A7S2UZK5-F1
#
_cell.length_a   1.000
_cell.length_b   1.000
_cell.length_c   1.000
_cell.angle_alpha   90.00
_cell.angle_beta   90.00
_cell.angle_gamma   90.00
#
_symmetry.space_group_name_H-M   'P 1'
#
loop_
_entity.id
_entity.type
_entity.pdbx_description
1 polymer ?
#
loop_
_entity_poly.entity_id
_entity_poly.type
_entity_poly.pdbx_seq_one_letter_code
_entity_poly.pdbx_strand_id
1 'polypeptide(L)'
;MDGQEDSAVQDFLQILEEHRRNCERQGKYVEAEIAKNRLEELKLHEENRRKEAMRSRQIAERLGVEEAHMLEFQQFNMVWDRKMEEYEHHAQELVRAMKERHMAELREFQRNLLERQQRPKFSRELLDLRKIQEHLARSKDYQEAHKIKLKSDALEAWELEKWKSQKEQEMLQKEAKFKQAKQQELIALQKRIQTGREEQKKQRQMDLERLLQRYQNVKSELEAQQNLERIRSERHSALTLSSGKGK
;
A
#
# COMPACT_ATOMS: atom_id res chain seq x y z
N MET A 1 0.64 25.15 -40.36
CA MET A 1 -0.02 25.40 -41.65
C MET A 1 -1.25 26.29 -41.48
N ASP A 2 -2.02 26.15 -40.40
CA ASP A 2 -3.23 26.95 -40.10
C ASP A 2 -3.09 28.48 -40.19
N GLY A 3 -1.96 29.05 -39.75
CA GLY A 3 -1.76 30.50 -39.77
C GLY A 3 -1.61 31.14 -41.16
N GLN A 4 -1.18 30.38 -42.17
CA GLN A 4 -1.10 30.87 -43.56
C GLN A 4 -2.48 30.85 -44.24
N GLU A 5 -3.33 29.87 -43.89
CA GLU A 5 -4.69 29.78 -44.40
C GLU A 5 -5.61 30.82 -43.76
N ASP A 6 -5.45 31.12 -42.46
CA ASP A 6 -6.14 32.24 -41.81
C ASP A 6 -5.79 33.59 -42.46
N SER A 7 -4.50 33.83 -42.77
CA SER A 7 -4.06 35.05 -43.45
C SER A 7 -4.66 35.18 -44.85
N ALA A 8 -4.64 34.10 -45.64
CA ALA A 8 -5.16 34.11 -47.00
C ALA A 8 -6.68 34.31 -47.05
N VAL A 9 -7.44 33.74 -46.11
CA VAL A 9 -8.88 33.95 -45.98
C VAL A 9 -9.19 35.40 -45.59
N GLN A 10 -8.40 35.97 -44.69
CA GLN A 10 -8.55 37.35 -44.25
C GLN A 10 -8.26 38.36 -45.37
N ASP A 11 -7.23 38.11 -46.17
CA ASP A 11 -6.91 38.91 -47.36
C ASP A 11 -8.02 38.81 -48.41
N PHE A 12 -8.57 37.61 -48.63
CA PHE A 12 -9.68 37.40 -49.55
C PHE A 12 -10.97 38.12 -49.11
N LEU A 13 -11.26 38.14 -47.80
CA LEU A 13 -12.38 38.91 -47.24
C LEU A 13 -12.20 40.41 -47.44
N GLN A 14 -10.97 40.94 -47.32
CA GLN A 14 -10.69 42.36 -47.58
C GLN A 14 -10.90 42.71 -49.06
N ILE A 15 -10.41 41.86 -49.98
CA ILE A 15 -10.56 42.05 -51.42
C ILE A 15 -12.05 42.03 -51.81
N LEU A 16 -12.84 41.11 -51.25
CA LEU A 16 -14.29 41.04 -51.48
C LEU A 16 -15.04 42.26 -50.93
N GLU A 17 -14.65 42.78 -49.76
CA GLU A 17 -15.23 43.99 -49.17
C GLU A 17 -14.91 45.24 -50.03
N GLU A 18 -13.69 45.31 -50.57
CA GLU A 18 -13.30 46.39 -51.47
C GLU A 18 -14.03 46.30 -52.82
N HIS A 19 -14.20 45.09 -53.36
CA HIS A 19 -14.99 44.84 -54.56
C HIS A 19 -16.46 45.26 -54.37
N ARG A 20 -17.07 44.91 -53.23
CA ARG A 20 -18.42 45.34 -52.86
C ARG A 20 -18.56 46.86 -52.86
N ARG A 21 -17.63 47.57 -52.20
CA ARG A 21 -17.60 49.05 -52.14
C ARG A 21 -17.41 49.69 -53.52
N ASN A 22 -16.62 49.07 -54.39
CA ASN A 22 -16.41 49.56 -55.75
C ASN A 22 -17.66 49.39 -56.61
N CYS A 23 -18.37 48.26 -56.49
CA CYS A 23 -19.65 48.03 -57.17
C CYS A 23 -20.75 49.00 -56.69
N GLU A 24 -20.79 49.32 -55.39
CA GLU A 24 -21.70 50.35 -54.84
C GLU A 24 -21.44 51.74 -55.43
N ARG A 25 -20.17 52.17 -55.50
CA ARG A 25 -19.81 53.47 -56.10
C ARG A 25 -20.12 53.56 -57.59
N GLN A 26 -20.11 52.44 -58.31
CA GLN A 26 -20.41 52.36 -59.73
C GLN A 26 -21.91 52.18 -60.03
N GLY A 27 -22.78 52.08 -59.01
CA GLY A 27 -24.23 51.86 -59.17
C GLY A 27 -24.62 50.44 -59.56
N LYS A 28 -23.69 49.47 -59.46
CA LYS A 28 -23.92 48.06 -59.80
C LYS A 28 -24.44 47.27 -58.58
N TYR A 29 -25.67 47.56 -58.18
CA TYR A 29 -26.24 47.03 -56.93
C TYR A 29 -26.41 45.50 -56.91
N VAL A 30 -26.68 44.87 -58.06
CA VAL A 30 -26.79 43.40 -58.15
C VAL A 30 -25.45 42.72 -57.84
N GLU A 31 -24.34 43.24 -58.38
CA GLU A 31 -23.00 42.73 -58.12
C GLU A 31 -22.57 42.99 -56.66
N ALA A 32 -22.95 44.14 -56.10
CA ALA A 32 -22.72 44.45 -54.69
C ALA A 32 -23.48 43.50 -53.74
N GLU A 33 -24.72 43.13 -54.09
CA GLU A 33 -25.52 42.18 -53.30
C GLU A 33 -24.95 40.76 -53.37
N ILE A 34 -24.47 40.32 -54.54
CA ILE A 34 -23.78 39.03 -54.69
C ILE A 34 -22.48 39.02 -53.86
N ALA A 35 -21.68 40.08 -53.93
CA ALA A 35 -20.46 40.21 -53.15
C ALA A 35 -20.75 40.21 -51.64
N LYS A 36 -21.82 40.89 -51.21
CA LYS A 36 -22.27 40.91 -49.82
C LYS A 36 -22.69 39.52 -49.33
N ASN A 37 -23.53 38.81 -50.06
CA ASN A 37 -23.98 37.46 -49.71
C ASN A 37 -22.78 36.50 -49.61
N ARG A 38 -21.84 36.57 -50.55
CA ARG A 38 -20.63 35.75 -50.53
C ARG A 38 -19.73 36.05 -49.33
N LEU A 39 -19.66 37.32 -48.94
CA LEU A 39 -18.88 37.79 -47.80
C LEU A 39 -19.50 37.33 -46.47
N GLU A 40 -20.84 37.32 -46.37
CA GLU A 40 -21.56 36.75 -45.23
C GLU A 40 -21.36 35.23 -45.12
N GLU A 41 -21.46 34.48 -46.23
CA GLU A 41 -21.19 33.04 -46.27
C GLU A 41 -19.76 32.70 -45.82
N LEU A 42 -18.76 33.41 -46.36
CA LEU A 42 -17.35 33.16 -46.03
C LEU A 42 -17.04 33.50 -44.57
N LYS A 43 -17.59 34.60 -44.04
CA LYS A 43 -17.48 34.94 -42.62
C LYS A 43 -18.09 33.85 -41.73
N LEU A 44 -19.25 33.32 -42.09
CA LEU A 44 -19.91 32.24 -41.34
C LEU A 44 -19.08 30.94 -41.38
N HIS A 45 -18.55 30.57 -42.54
CA HIS A 45 -17.70 29.40 -42.70
C HIS A 45 -16.40 29.52 -41.90
N GLU A 46 -15.74 30.69 -41.94
CA GLU A 46 -14.53 30.94 -41.17
C GLU A 46 -14.80 30.91 -39.66
N GLU A 47 -15.91 31.50 -39.21
CA GLU A 47 -16.30 31.45 -37.81
C GLU A 47 -16.54 30.01 -37.33
N ASN A 48 -17.24 29.20 -38.13
CA ASN A 48 -17.45 27.79 -37.83
C ASN A 48 -16.14 27.01 -37.79
N ARG A 49 -15.24 27.21 -38.75
CA ARG A 49 -13.90 26.59 -38.76
C ARG A 49 -13.13 26.93 -37.48
N ARG A 50 -13.09 28.21 -37.09
CA ARG A 50 -12.40 28.66 -35.88
C ARG A 50 -13.01 28.04 -34.61
N LYS A 51 -14.33 27.94 -34.53
CA LYS A 51 -15.04 27.26 -33.42
C LYS A 51 -14.70 25.78 -33.35
N GLU A 52 -14.67 25.08 -34.48
CA GLU A 52 -14.32 23.66 -34.54
C GLU A 52 -12.86 23.41 -34.18
N ALA A 53 -11.92 24.21 -34.71
CA ALA A 53 -10.51 24.13 -34.35
C ALA A 53 -10.27 24.34 -32.85
N MET A 54 -10.94 25.34 -32.26
CA MET A 54 -10.91 25.56 -30.81
C MET A 54 -11.43 24.34 -30.05
N ARG A 55 -12.60 23.79 -30.42
CA ARG A 55 -13.16 22.60 -29.77
C ARG A 55 -12.23 21.40 -29.85
N SER A 56 -11.65 21.13 -31.02
CA SER A 56 -10.71 20.02 -31.21
C SER A 56 -9.47 20.18 -30.33
N ARG A 57 -8.91 21.39 -30.26
CA ARG A 57 -7.77 21.66 -29.35
C ARG A 57 -8.16 21.44 -27.88
N GLN A 58 -9.32 21.95 -27.46
CA GLN A 58 -9.80 21.79 -26.08
C GLN A 58 -10.04 20.33 -25.71
N ILE A 59 -10.55 19.51 -26.64
CA ILE A 59 -10.70 18.07 -26.45
C ILE A 59 -9.31 17.41 -26.31
N ALA A 60 -8.35 17.74 -27.18
CA ALA A 60 -7.00 17.19 -27.12
C ALA A 60 -6.29 17.54 -25.79
N GLU A 61 -6.42 18.78 -25.31
CA GLU A 61 -5.89 19.20 -24.01
C GLU A 61 -6.50 18.39 -22.85
N ARG A 62 -7.83 18.18 -22.87
CA ARG A 62 -8.52 17.39 -21.84
C ARG A 62 -8.07 15.93 -21.84
N LEU A 63 -7.97 15.32 -23.02
CA LEU A 63 -7.47 13.95 -23.17
C LEU A 63 -6.03 13.84 -22.67
N GLY A 64 -5.18 14.82 -22.98
CA GLY A 64 -3.80 14.84 -22.49
C GLY A 64 -3.70 14.91 -20.96
N VAL A 65 -4.56 15.70 -20.30
CA VAL A 65 -4.63 15.75 -18.83
C VAL A 65 -5.13 14.42 -18.25
N GLU A 66 -6.14 13.79 -18.87
CA GLU A 66 -6.65 12.49 -18.44
C GLU A 66 -5.60 11.38 -18.61
N GLU A 67 -4.89 11.34 -19.73
CA GLU A 67 -3.78 10.41 -19.98
C GLU A 67 -2.64 10.57 -18.97
N ALA A 68 -2.21 11.82 -18.73
CA ALA A 68 -1.19 12.12 -17.74
C ALA A 68 -1.61 11.64 -16.34
N HIS A 69 -2.86 11.91 -15.93
CA HIS A 69 -3.37 11.42 -14.66
C HIS A 69 -3.40 9.89 -14.60
N MET A 70 -3.86 9.21 -15.66
CA MET A 70 -3.89 7.74 -15.70
C MET A 70 -2.50 7.15 -15.49
N LEU A 71 -1.46 7.72 -16.13
CA LEU A 71 -0.08 7.28 -15.95
C LEU A 71 0.42 7.51 -14.51
N GLU A 72 0.17 8.70 -13.94
CA GLU A 72 0.52 8.97 -12.54
C GLU A 72 -0.19 8.03 -11.58
N PHE A 73 -1.46 7.70 -11.83
CA PHE A 73 -2.26 6.79 -11.02
C PHE A 73 -1.74 5.35 -11.11
N GLN A 74 -1.35 4.89 -12.31
CA GLN A 74 -0.71 3.59 -12.49
C GLN A 74 0.63 3.53 -11.75
N GLN A 75 1.47 4.54 -11.90
CA GLN A 75 2.75 4.63 -11.22
C GLN A 75 2.58 4.67 -9.69
N PHE A 76 1.61 5.44 -9.20
CA PHE A 76 1.24 5.47 -7.79
C PHE A 76 0.90 4.08 -7.26
N ASN A 77 0.04 3.33 -7.96
CA ASN A 77 -0.32 1.98 -7.55
C ASN A 77 0.89 1.04 -7.57
N MET A 78 1.69 1.06 -8.63
CA MET A 78 2.90 0.22 -8.71
C MET A 78 3.87 0.47 -7.54
N VAL A 79 4.13 1.74 -7.22
CA VAL A 79 5.02 2.11 -6.11
C VAL A 79 4.46 1.65 -4.77
N TRP A 80 3.15 1.86 -4.54
CA TRP A 80 2.51 1.45 -3.30
C TRP A 80 2.38 -0.06 -3.16
N ASP A 81 2.07 -0.77 -4.23
CA ASP A 81 1.96 -2.23 -4.22
C ASP A 81 3.33 -2.85 -3.90
N ARG A 82 4.40 -2.36 -4.54
CA ARG A 82 5.77 -2.75 -4.21
C ARG A 82 6.14 -2.45 -2.75
N LYS A 83 5.85 -1.24 -2.27
CA LYS A 83 6.13 -0.85 -0.87
C LYS A 83 5.40 -1.75 0.14
N MET A 84 4.16 -2.11 -0.16
CA MET A 84 3.37 -3.02 0.68
C MET A 84 3.92 -4.44 0.63
N GLU A 85 4.32 -4.92 -0.54
CA GLU A 85 4.96 -6.23 -0.70
C GLU A 85 6.28 -6.33 0.08
N GLU A 86 7.15 -5.31 -0.03
CA GLU A 86 8.42 -5.23 0.72
C GLU A 86 8.16 -5.23 2.24
N TYR A 87 7.13 -4.51 2.70
CA TYR A 87 6.74 -4.51 4.12
C TYR A 87 6.25 -5.90 4.58
N GLU A 88 5.40 -6.56 3.78
CA GLU A 88 4.91 -7.91 4.10
C GLU A 88 6.03 -8.94 4.13
N HIS A 89 6.96 -8.88 3.17
CA HIS A 89 8.14 -9.73 3.17
C HIS A 89 8.97 -9.53 4.45
N HIS A 90 9.29 -8.28 4.79
CA HIS A 90 10.04 -7.97 5.99
C HIS A 90 9.33 -8.41 7.27
N ALA A 91 8.01 -8.23 7.35
CA ALA A 91 7.19 -8.69 8.46
C ALA A 91 7.24 -10.21 8.62
N GLN A 92 7.19 -10.96 7.51
CA GLN A 92 7.33 -12.42 7.53
C GLN A 92 8.71 -12.86 8.01
N GLU A 93 9.78 -12.20 7.53
CA GLU A 93 11.15 -12.45 7.98
C GLU A 93 11.33 -12.21 9.48
N LEU A 94 10.79 -11.10 10.01
CA LEU A 94 10.84 -10.80 11.43
C LEU A 94 10.15 -11.87 12.28
N VAL A 95 8.97 -12.32 11.86
CA VAL A 95 8.23 -13.38 12.56
C VAL A 95 9.00 -14.70 12.50
N ARG A 96 9.57 -15.04 11.35
CA ARG A 96 10.38 -16.25 11.17
C ARG A 96 11.63 -16.22 12.05
N ALA A 97 12.41 -15.14 12.00
CA ALA A 97 13.62 -14.97 12.80
C ALA A 97 13.32 -15.04 14.31
N MET A 98 12.20 -14.44 14.75
CA MET A 98 11.79 -14.52 16.15
C MET A 98 11.42 -15.95 16.57
N LYS A 99 10.70 -16.69 15.73
CA LYS A 99 10.38 -18.11 15.99
C LYS A 99 11.63 -18.97 16.04
N GLU A 100 12.56 -18.79 15.11
CA GLU A 100 13.84 -19.51 15.10
C GLU A 100 14.64 -19.23 16.38
N ARG A 101 14.72 -17.96 16.79
CA ARG A 101 15.36 -17.57 18.05
C ARG A 101 14.68 -18.21 19.27
N HIS A 102 13.35 -18.15 19.35
CA HIS A 102 12.60 -18.76 20.47
C HIS A 102 12.80 -20.28 20.52
N MET A 103 12.88 -20.96 19.38
CA MET A 103 13.19 -22.39 19.34
C MET A 103 14.60 -22.69 19.83
N ALA A 104 15.60 -21.87 19.46
CA ALA A 104 16.97 -22.03 19.95
C ALA A 104 17.05 -21.81 21.47
N GLU A 105 16.43 -20.73 21.97
CA GLU A 105 16.36 -20.42 23.39
C GLU A 105 15.64 -21.53 24.19
N LEU A 106 14.59 -22.14 23.62
CA LEU A 106 13.89 -23.26 24.25
C LEU A 106 14.80 -24.50 24.39
N ARG A 107 15.56 -24.84 23.34
CA ARG A 107 16.52 -25.97 23.41
C ARG A 107 17.59 -25.72 24.45
N GLU A 108 18.12 -24.50 24.50
CA GLU A 108 19.12 -24.12 25.50
C GLU A 108 18.53 -24.15 26.92
N PHE A 109 17.30 -23.68 27.10
CA PHE A 109 16.58 -23.75 28.37
C PHE A 109 16.39 -25.20 28.84
N GLN A 110 15.98 -26.11 27.95
CA GLN A 110 15.84 -27.53 28.24
C GLN A 110 17.18 -28.17 28.60
N ARG A 111 18.25 -27.89 27.85
CA ARG A 111 19.61 -28.36 28.17
C ARG A 111 20.05 -27.92 29.55
N ASN A 112 19.89 -26.63 29.87
CA ASN A 112 20.28 -26.07 31.16
C ASN A 112 19.46 -26.65 32.33
N LEU A 113 18.19 -27.01 32.10
CA LEU A 113 17.38 -27.69 33.10
C LEU A 113 17.86 -29.13 33.38
N LEU A 114 18.22 -29.86 32.33
CA LEU A 114 18.77 -31.23 32.45
C LEU A 114 20.14 -31.23 33.14
N GLU A 115 21.05 -30.32 32.77
CA GLU A 115 22.38 -30.22 33.39
C GLU A 115 22.32 -29.86 34.88
N ARG A 116 21.34 -29.06 35.29
CA ARG A 116 21.15 -28.64 36.69
C ARG A 116 20.33 -29.62 37.52
N GLN A 117 19.95 -30.77 36.97
CA GLN A 117 19.16 -31.75 37.69
C GLN A 117 19.97 -32.36 38.84
N GLN A 118 19.60 -32.03 40.08
CA GLN A 118 20.27 -32.53 41.28
C GLN A 118 20.03 -34.03 41.45
N ARG A 119 20.94 -34.73 42.15
CA ARG A 119 20.74 -36.15 42.47
C ARG A 119 19.57 -36.34 43.46
N PRO A 120 18.83 -37.46 43.38
CA PRO A 120 17.81 -37.79 44.36
C PRO A 120 18.39 -37.81 45.78
N LYS A 121 17.65 -37.25 46.74
CA LYS A 121 17.95 -37.40 48.16
C LYS A 121 17.03 -38.47 48.73
N PHE A 122 17.62 -39.58 49.14
CA PHE A 122 16.89 -40.71 49.71
C PHE A 122 16.42 -40.43 51.14
N SER A 123 15.35 -41.10 51.55
CA SER A 123 14.83 -40.98 52.91
C SER A 123 15.79 -41.56 53.95
N ARG A 124 15.66 -41.07 55.18
CA ARG A 124 16.40 -41.61 56.33
C ARG A 124 16.09 -43.09 56.55
N GLU A 125 14.85 -43.50 56.31
CA GLU A 125 14.41 -44.89 56.41
C GLU A 125 15.16 -45.80 55.43
N LEU A 126 15.29 -45.40 54.16
CA LEU A 126 16.08 -46.16 53.18
C LEU A 126 17.55 -46.26 53.61
N LEU A 127 18.15 -45.16 54.07
CA LEU A 127 19.54 -45.13 54.52
C LEU A 127 19.75 -46.04 55.74
N ASP A 128 18.80 -46.08 56.66
CA ASP A 128 18.87 -46.92 57.86
C ASP A 128 18.65 -48.41 57.51
N LEU A 129 17.73 -48.73 56.59
CA LEU A 129 17.57 -50.10 56.06
C LEU A 129 18.84 -50.59 55.36
N ARG A 130 19.53 -49.73 54.59
CA ARG A 130 20.83 -50.07 53.97
C ARG A 130 21.93 -50.33 55.00
N LYS A 131 21.99 -49.57 56.10
CA LYS A 131 22.92 -49.85 57.22
C LYS A 131 22.61 -51.18 57.91
N ILE A 132 21.33 -51.46 58.16
CA ILE A 132 20.89 -52.73 58.76
C ILE A 132 21.24 -53.90 57.85
N GLN A 133 21.01 -53.77 56.53
CA GLN A 133 21.41 -54.75 55.53
C GLN A 133 22.92 -55.04 55.61
N GLU A 134 23.76 -54.00 55.65
CA GLU A 134 25.21 -54.14 55.71
C GLU A 134 25.67 -54.79 57.02
N HIS A 135 25.04 -54.45 58.15
CA HIS A 135 25.32 -55.05 59.45
C HIS A 135 24.98 -56.55 59.47
N LEU A 136 23.79 -56.94 58.99
CA LEU A 136 23.35 -58.34 58.90
C LEU A 136 24.23 -59.16 57.94
N ALA A 137 24.71 -58.55 56.85
CA ALA A 137 25.65 -59.19 55.95
C ALA A 137 27.01 -59.44 56.63
N ARG A 138 27.51 -58.47 57.42
CA ARG A 138 28.77 -58.61 58.19
C ARG A 138 28.66 -59.66 59.30
N SER A 139 27.50 -59.80 59.92
CA SER A 139 27.22 -60.85 60.91
C SER A 139 26.96 -62.24 60.29
N LYS A 140 27.07 -62.37 58.95
CA LYS A 140 26.81 -63.59 58.16
C LYS A 140 25.37 -64.08 58.21
N ASP A 141 24.44 -63.21 58.60
CA ASP A 141 23.02 -63.55 58.70
C ASP A 141 22.30 -63.27 57.38
N TYR A 142 22.63 -64.08 56.37
CA TYR A 142 22.29 -63.80 54.97
C TYR A 142 20.79 -63.85 54.68
N GLN A 143 20.02 -64.65 55.43
CA GLN A 143 18.57 -64.75 55.23
C GLN A 143 17.86 -63.44 55.59
N GLU A 144 18.18 -62.87 56.75
CA GLU A 144 17.62 -61.59 57.16
C GLU A 144 18.19 -60.43 56.32
N ALA A 145 19.49 -60.47 55.98
CA ALA A 145 20.08 -59.49 55.07
C ALA A 145 19.36 -59.46 53.70
N HIS A 146 18.98 -60.62 53.14
CA HIS A 146 18.23 -60.70 51.89
C HIS A 146 16.82 -60.11 52.01
N LYS A 147 16.11 -60.36 53.12
CA LYS A 147 14.79 -59.75 53.37
C LYS A 147 14.87 -58.23 53.46
N ILE A 148 15.86 -57.70 54.17
CA ILE A 148 16.08 -56.25 54.29
C ILE A 148 16.51 -55.65 52.93
N LYS A 149 17.31 -56.36 52.14
CA LYS A 149 17.66 -55.95 50.77
C LYS A 149 16.40 -55.79 49.90
N LEU A 150 15.51 -56.78 49.86
CA LEU A 150 14.27 -56.70 49.07
C LEU A 150 13.41 -55.50 49.47
N LYS A 151 13.27 -55.24 50.77
CA LYS A 151 12.54 -54.07 51.28
C LYS A 151 13.22 -52.75 50.88
N SER A 152 14.55 -52.68 50.99
CA SER A 152 15.35 -51.50 50.61
C SER A 152 15.27 -51.23 49.12
N ASP A 153 15.43 -52.24 48.28
CA ASP A 153 15.39 -52.12 46.82
C ASP A 153 13.98 -51.67 46.36
N ALA A 154 12.91 -52.19 46.98
CA ALA A 154 11.55 -51.76 46.71
C ALA A 154 11.29 -50.30 47.11
N LEU A 155 11.76 -49.89 48.30
CA LEU A 155 11.65 -48.51 48.78
C LEU A 155 12.47 -47.54 47.92
N GLU A 156 13.69 -47.93 47.54
CA GLU A 156 14.54 -47.15 46.63
C GLU A 156 13.90 -46.96 45.26
N ALA A 157 13.36 -48.02 44.67
CA ALA A 157 12.66 -47.95 43.39
C ALA A 157 11.45 -46.99 43.47
N TRP A 158 10.68 -47.06 44.55
CA TRP A 158 9.54 -46.16 44.76
C TRP A 158 9.98 -44.70 44.96
N GLU A 159 11.01 -44.44 45.76
CA GLU A 159 11.53 -43.08 45.99
C GLU A 159 12.12 -42.48 44.71
N LEU A 160 12.84 -43.28 43.92
CA LEU A 160 13.38 -42.87 42.62
C LEU A 160 12.26 -42.51 41.65
N GLU A 161 11.22 -43.34 41.54
CA GLU A 161 10.10 -43.09 40.63
C GLU A 161 9.32 -41.84 41.04
N LYS A 162 9.02 -41.69 42.33
CA LYS A 162 8.37 -40.50 42.86
C LYS A 162 9.21 -39.23 42.60
N TRP A 163 10.52 -39.31 42.82
CA TRP A 163 11.43 -38.20 42.56
C TRP A 163 11.48 -37.85 41.06
N LYS A 164 11.57 -38.85 40.18
CA LYS A 164 11.55 -38.65 38.72
C LYS A 164 10.25 -37.96 38.28
N SER A 165 9.10 -38.49 38.72
CA SER A 165 7.79 -37.94 38.39
C SER A 165 7.65 -36.49 38.87
N GLN A 166 8.08 -36.18 40.09
CA GLN A 166 8.06 -34.82 40.62
C GLN A 166 8.96 -33.87 39.80
N LYS A 167 10.14 -34.34 39.39
CA LYS A 167 11.07 -33.53 38.59
C LYS A 167 10.61 -33.32 37.16
N GLU A 168 9.98 -34.32 36.56
CA GLU A 168 9.35 -34.21 35.26
C GLU A 168 8.21 -33.17 35.29
N GLN A 169 7.34 -33.23 36.30
CA GLN A 169 6.29 -32.23 36.48
C GLN A 169 6.87 -30.82 36.68
N GLU A 170 7.91 -30.67 37.49
CA GLU A 170 8.59 -29.38 37.69
C GLU A 170 9.19 -28.85 36.38
N MET A 171 9.81 -29.71 35.57
CA MET A 171 10.32 -29.36 34.25
C MET A 171 9.20 -28.91 33.31
N LEU A 172 8.11 -29.67 33.21
CA LEU A 172 6.97 -29.34 32.35
C LEU A 172 6.34 -27.99 32.73
N GLN A 173 6.21 -27.70 34.01
CA GLN A 173 5.69 -26.40 34.48
C GLN A 173 6.61 -25.24 34.11
N LYS A 174 7.94 -25.42 34.26
CA LYS A 174 8.93 -24.40 33.87
C LYS A 174 8.93 -24.17 32.37
N GLU A 175 8.87 -25.25 31.59
CA GLU A 175 8.80 -25.18 30.13
C GLU A 175 7.50 -24.51 29.65
N ALA A 176 6.36 -24.82 30.26
CA ALA A 176 5.08 -24.19 29.95
C ALA A 176 5.12 -22.67 30.19
N LYS A 177 5.68 -22.23 31.33
CA LYS A 177 5.87 -20.80 31.63
C LYS A 177 6.79 -20.12 30.62
N PHE A 178 7.89 -20.78 30.26
CA PHE A 178 8.82 -20.28 29.25
C PHE A 178 8.13 -20.11 27.89
N LYS A 179 7.43 -21.14 27.41
CA LYS A 179 6.66 -21.09 26.16
C LYS A 179 5.58 -20.01 26.18
N GLN A 180 4.89 -19.83 27.31
CA GLN A 180 3.89 -18.78 27.46
C GLN A 180 4.52 -17.37 27.30
N ALA A 181 5.68 -17.12 27.92
CA ALA A 181 6.39 -15.85 27.75
C ALA A 181 6.78 -15.62 26.28
N LYS A 182 7.34 -16.63 25.61
CA LYS A 182 7.70 -16.55 24.18
C LYS A 182 6.50 -16.37 23.26
N GLN A 183 5.36 -16.93 23.61
CA GLN A 183 4.11 -16.71 22.89
C GLN A 183 3.61 -15.27 23.06
N GLN A 184 3.71 -14.69 24.25
CA GLN A 184 3.35 -13.29 24.48
C GLN A 184 4.25 -12.32 23.69
N GLU A 185 5.56 -12.59 23.65
CA GLU A 185 6.50 -11.83 22.82
C GLU A 185 6.11 -11.87 21.33
N LEU A 186 5.73 -13.06 20.82
CA LEU A 186 5.29 -13.22 19.43
C LEU A 186 3.98 -12.46 19.15
N ILE A 187 3.01 -12.52 20.06
CA ILE A 187 1.74 -11.78 19.94
C ILE A 187 2.01 -10.28 19.93
N ALA A 188 2.91 -9.79 20.77
CA ALA A 188 3.28 -8.38 20.79
C ALA A 188 3.90 -7.94 19.46
N LEU A 189 4.80 -8.74 18.88
CA LEU A 189 5.35 -8.48 17.55
C LEU A 189 4.24 -8.47 16.48
N GLN A 190 3.35 -9.46 16.47
CA GLN A 190 2.25 -9.53 15.52
C GLN A 190 1.32 -8.32 15.60
N LYS A 191 1.02 -7.84 16.82
CA LYS A 191 0.24 -6.60 17.01
C LYS A 191 0.96 -5.39 16.42
N ARG A 192 2.27 -5.24 16.65
CA ARG A 192 3.06 -4.14 16.07
C ARG A 192 3.07 -4.19 14.54
N ILE A 193 3.23 -5.38 13.95
CA ILE A 193 3.16 -5.58 12.50
C ILE A 193 1.77 -5.17 11.99
N GLN A 194 0.71 -5.58 12.67
CA GLN A 194 -0.67 -5.25 12.29
C GLN A 194 -0.94 -3.74 12.35
N THR A 195 -0.52 -3.06 13.41
CA THR A 195 -0.62 -1.59 13.51
C THR A 195 0.15 -0.91 12.37
N GLY A 196 1.36 -1.38 12.05
CA GLY A 196 2.12 -0.85 10.92
C GLY A 196 1.45 -1.10 9.56
N ARG A 197 0.76 -2.23 9.36
CA ARG A 197 -0.05 -2.47 8.15
C ARG A 197 -1.18 -1.46 8.02
N GLU A 198 -1.88 -1.19 9.11
CA GLU A 198 -2.98 -0.22 9.15
C GLU A 198 -2.47 1.20 8.88
N GLU A 199 -1.30 1.55 9.41
CA GLU A 199 -0.64 2.83 9.14
C GLU A 199 -0.25 2.97 7.66
N GLN A 200 0.33 1.94 7.03
CA GLN A 200 0.65 1.99 5.59
C GLN A 200 -0.61 2.13 4.73
N LYS A 201 -1.70 1.43 5.08
CA LYS A 201 -2.99 1.59 4.38
C LYS A 201 -3.55 3.00 4.50
N LYS A 202 -3.50 3.58 5.71
CA LYS A 202 -3.94 4.95 5.95
C LYS A 202 -3.08 5.94 5.16
N GLN A 203 -1.76 5.75 5.13
CA GLN A 203 -0.86 6.61 4.36
C GLN A 203 -1.13 6.50 2.85
N ARG A 204 -1.35 5.30 2.32
CA ARG A 204 -1.76 5.10 0.92
C ARG A 204 -3.05 5.85 0.61
N GLN A 205 -4.05 5.77 1.49
CA GLN A 205 -5.31 6.49 1.31
C GLN A 205 -5.09 8.01 1.27
N MET A 206 -4.34 8.57 2.22
CA MET A 206 -4.05 10.01 2.27
C MET A 206 -3.30 10.49 1.03
N ASP A 207 -2.32 9.71 0.55
CA ASP A 207 -1.55 10.09 -0.64
C ASP A 207 -2.37 9.92 -1.93
N LEU A 208 -3.30 8.96 -1.97
CA LEU A 208 -4.28 8.82 -3.05
C LEU A 208 -5.24 10.03 -3.10
N GLU A 209 -5.78 10.44 -1.95
CA GLU A 209 -6.64 11.62 -1.85
C GLU A 209 -5.92 12.88 -2.35
N ARG A 210 -4.64 13.04 -2.01
CA ARG A 210 -3.80 14.14 -2.51
C ARG A 210 -3.59 14.07 -4.03
N LEU A 211 -3.36 12.88 -4.58
CA LEU A 211 -3.21 12.68 -6.02
C LEU A 211 -4.50 13.07 -6.77
N LEU A 212 -5.65 12.59 -6.30
CA LEU A 212 -6.95 12.91 -6.88
C LEU A 212 -7.29 14.40 -6.75
N GLN A 213 -6.94 15.03 -5.63
CA GLN A 213 -7.16 16.46 -5.45
C GLN A 213 -6.31 17.29 -6.44
N ARG A 214 -5.05 16.89 -6.69
CA ARG A 214 -4.20 17.55 -7.69
C ARG A 214 -4.83 17.45 -9.09
N TYR A 215 -5.28 16.26 -9.48
CA TYR A 215 -5.99 16.08 -10.74
C TYR A 215 -7.24 16.95 -10.83
N GLN A 216 -8.07 16.97 -9.79
CA GLN A 216 -9.29 17.77 -9.77
C GLN A 216 -8.99 19.27 -9.90
N ASN A 217 -7.91 19.76 -9.28
CA ASN A 217 -7.48 21.15 -9.41
C ASN A 217 -7.04 21.47 -10.84
N VAL A 218 -6.19 20.65 -11.45
CA VAL A 218 -5.72 20.83 -12.83
C VAL A 218 -6.89 20.80 -13.81
N LYS A 219 -7.82 19.85 -13.62
CA LYS A 219 -9.03 19.74 -14.46
C LYS A 219 -9.91 20.98 -14.34
N SER A 220 -10.16 21.46 -13.12
CA SER A 220 -10.99 22.64 -12.87
C SER A 220 -10.36 23.91 -13.45
N GLU A 221 -9.04 24.03 -13.35
CA GLU A 221 -8.28 25.13 -13.95
C GLU A 221 -8.36 25.10 -15.48
N LEU A 222 -8.17 23.94 -16.10
CA LEU A 222 -8.31 23.76 -17.54
C LEU A 222 -9.73 24.13 -18.01
N GLU A 223 -10.76 23.63 -17.33
CA GLU A 223 -12.15 23.95 -17.65
C GLU A 223 -12.44 25.46 -17.54
N ALA A 224 -11.89 26.13 -16.53
CA ALA A 224 -11.99 27.58 -16.38
C ALA A 224 -11.27 28.33 -17.52
N GLN A 225 -10.07 27.91 -17.90
CA GLN A 225 -9.30 28.48 -19.02
C GLN A 225 -10.06 28.34 -20.35
N GLN A 226 -10.59 27.15 -20.63
CA GLN A 226 -11.37 26.86 -21.85
C GLN A 226 -12.69 27.67 -21.90
N ASN A 227 -13.37 27.82 -20.76
CA ASN A 227 -14.57 28.66 -20.67
C ASN A 227 -14.25 30.15 -20.93
N LEU A 228 -13.16 30.67 -20.35
CA LEU A 228 -12.71 32.04 -20.61
C LEU A 228 -12.31 32.26 -22.06
N GLU A 229 -11.69 31.28 -22.70
CA GLU A 229 -11.39 31.32 -24.13
C GLU A 229 -12.67 31.37 -24.98
N ARG A 230 -13.66 30.53 -24.68
CA ARG A 230 -14.96 30.54 -25.36
C ARG A 230 -15.64 31.90 -25.25
N ILE A 231 -15.74 32.46 -24.04
CA ILE A 231 -16.35 33.79 -23.81
C ILE A 231 -15.60 34.88 -24.60
N ARG A 232 -14.26 34.83 -24.63
CA ARG A 232 -13.45 35.77 -25.42
C ARG A 232 -13.71 35.64 -26.91
N SER A 233 -13.79 34.43 -27.43
CA SER A 233 -14.10 34.17 -28.84
C SER A 233 -15.50 34.64 -29.23
N GLU A 234 -16.51 34.36 -28.40
CA GLU A 234 -17.89 34.81 -28.63
C GLU A 234 -18.01 36.33 -28.63
N ARG A 235 -17.31 37.01 -27.71
CA ARG A 235 -17.24 38.48 -27.69
C ARG A 235 -16.57 39.03 -28.95
N HIS A 236 -15.48 38.40 -29.40
CA HIS A 236 -14.80 38.81 -30.62
C HIS A 236 -15.71 38.65 -31.85
N SER A 237 -16.39 37.50 -32.00
CA SER A 237 -17.40 37.27 -33.03
C SER A 237 -18.52 38.33 -33.01
N ALA A 238 -19.04 38.65 -31.82
CA ALA A 238 -20.11 39.65 -31.67
C ALA A 238 -19.67 41.07 -32.08
N LEU A 239 -18.43 41.47 -31.78
CA LEU A 239 -17.86 42.76 -32.17
C LEU A 239 -17.62 42.87 -33.69
N THR A 240 -17.20 41.77 -34.33
CA THR A 240 -17.04 41.72 -35.79
C THR A 240 -18.37 41.77 -36.53
N LEU A 241 -19.45 41.23 -35.95
CA LEU A 241 -20.80 41.29 -36.50
C LEU A 241 -21.45 42.67 -36.33
N SER A 242 -21.18 43.38 -35.22
CA SER A 242 -21.74 44.73 -34.98
C SER A 242 -21.09 45.82 -35.84
N SER A 243 -19.79 45.69 -36.13
CA SER A 243 -19.06 46.62 -37.01
C SER A 243 -19.53 46.57 -38.48
N GLY A 244 -20.30 45.55 -38.87
CA GLY A 244 -20.92 45.44 -40.20
C GLY A 244 -22.33 46.02 -40.30
N LYS A 245 -22.99 46.38 -39.18
CA LYS A 245 -24.37 46.91 -39.15
C LYS A 245 -24.45 48.42 -38.95
N GLY A 246 -23.32 49.09 -38.78
CA GLY A 246 -23.22 50.54 -38.58
C GLY A 246 -22.48 51.23 -39.71
N LYS A 247 -23.06 51.26 -40.91
CA LYS A 247 -22.80 52.24 -41.97
C LYS A 247 -23.89 52.17 -43.04
#